data_AF-A0AAU8JZK3-F1
#
_entry.id   AF-A0AAU8JZK3-F1
#
_cell.length_a   1.000
_cell.length_b   1.000
_cell.length_c   1.000
_cell.angle_alpha   90.00
_cell.angle_beta   90.00
_cell.angle_gamma   90.00
#
_symmetry.space_group_name_H-M   'P 1'
#
loop_
_entity.id
_entity.type
_entity.pdbx_description
1 polymer ?
#
loop_
_entity_poly.entity_id
_entity_poly.type
_entity_poly.pdbx_seq_one_letter_code
_entity_poly.pdbx_strand_id
1 'polypeptide(L)'
;MAVTAASVLLLTACEPDGSSDAAGGATAAATTAPTGAPQPTGTAAASPSAKPSAAKSTAGDAPGRECTTPKPAAGHKIAYPVRQPSKDSLYWKDTRFVCDAAGGHYEPTGAEQHPLVFSVDATGELVAPGGRKQKVEYLGQLWQHIGDCLAGGDKQHPCSPYPAYDVTLDAQGQIAAISEIPHA
;
A
#
# COMPACT_ATOMS: atom_id res chain seq x y z
N MET A 1 51.65 19.89 4.43
CA MET A 1 51.05 20.24 5.74
C MET A 1 49.58 20.59 5.54
N ALA A 2 48.74 20.40 6.57
CA ALA A 2 47.27 20.55 6.66
C ALA A 2 46.49 19.26 6.29
N VAL A 3 46.34 18.31 7.23
CA VAL A 3 45.38 18.19 8.37
C VAL A 3 44.00 17.67 7.92
N THR A 4 43.77 16.39 8.25
CA THR A 4 42.52 15.61 8.20
C THR A 4 41.56 16.02 9.31
N ALA A 5 40.26 16.01 9.03
CA ALA A 5 39.20 16.01 10.05
C ALA A 5 38.12 14.99 9.67
N ALA A 6 38.11 13.85 10.36
CA ALA A 6 37.04 12.86 10.34
C ALA A 6 36.10 13.16 11.51
N SER A 7 34.81 13.32 11.23
CA SER A 7 33.78 13.49 12.27
C SER A 7 33.00 12.19 12.39
N VAL A 8 33.17 11.49 13.52
CA VAL A 8 32.39 10.32 13.93
C VAL A 8 31.35 10.80 14.93
N LEU A 9 30.07 10.70 14.60
CA LEU A 9 28.96 10.99 15.51
C LEU A 9 28.40 9.66 16.03
N LEU A 10 28.78 9.31 17.26
CA LEU A 10 28.18 8.24 18.07
C LEU A 10 26.97 8.84 18.80
N LEU A 11 25.75 8.36 18.51
CA LEU A 11 24.58 8.64 19.35
C LEU A 11 24.41 7.52 20.38
N THR A 12 24.48 7.93 21.64
CA THR A 12 24.34 7.14 22.86
C THR A 12 22.89 6.77 23.15
N ALA A 13 22.67 5.52 23.58
CA ALA A 13 21.42 4.98 24.09
C ALA A 13 20.96 5.71 25.36
N CYS A 14 19.64 5.82 25.54
CA CYS A 14 18.99 6.31 26.76
C CYS A 14 18.29 5.13 27.44
N GLU A 15 18.87 4.65 28.53
CA GLU A 15 18.19 3.80 29.52
C GLU A 15 17.72 4.68 30.69
N PRO A 16 16.49 4.48 31.19
CA PRO A 16 16.15 4.85 32.55
C PRO A 16 16.15 3.61 33.46
N ASP A 17 17.14 3.58 34.35
CA ASP A 17 17.23 2.73 35.53
C ASP A 17 16.38 3.35 36.67
N GLY A 18 15.62 2.52 37.38
CA GLY A 18 14.76 2.95 38.48
C GLY A 18 14.45 1.79 39.42
N SER A 19 15.33 1.55 40.38
CA SER A 19 15.08 0.73 41.58
C SER A 19 14.73 1.61 42.79
N SER A 20 13.73 1.21 43.58
CA SER A 20 13.91 0.86 45.00
C SER A 20 12.61 0.42 45.68
N ASP A 21 12.79 -0.60 46.51
CA ASP A 21 11.86 -1.47 47.23
C ASP A 21 10.86 -0.86 48.23
N ALA A 22 9.77 -1.60 48.48
CA ALA A 22 9.27 -1.84 49.84
C ALA A 22 8.56 -3.20 49.93
N ALA A 23 8.98 -4.00 50.91
CA ALA A 23 8.58 -5.37 51.19
C ALA A 23 7.27 -5.50 51.99
N GLY A 24 6.62 -6.68 51.92
CA GLY A 24 5.78 -7.19 53.01
C GLY A 24 4.70 -8.22 52.65
N GLY A 25 4.83 -9.44 53.18
CA GLY A 25 3.69 -10.27 53.60
C GLY A 25 3.37 -11.51 52.76
N ALA A 26 3.62 -12.67 53.33
CA ALA A 26 3.45 -14.01 52.75
C ALA A 26 2.09 -14.65 53.04
N THR A 27 1.60 -15.52 52.14
CA THR A 27 0.98 -16.82 52.52
C THR A 27 1.00 -17.81 51.35
N ALA A 28 1.44 -19.03 51.62
CA ALA A 28 1.42 -20.16 50.71
C ALA A 28 0.07 -20.91 50.76
N ALA A 29 -0.36 -21.49 49.64
CA ALA A 29 -1.19 -22.70 49.60
C ALA A 29 -0.94 -23.45 48.28
N ALA A 30 -0.77 -24.77 48.38
CA ALA A 30 -0.37 -25.68 47.31
C ALA A 30 -1.53 -26.51 46.75
N THR A 31 -1.25 -27.20 45.62
CA THR A 31 -1.92 -28.40 45.06
C THR A 31 -3.24 -28.12 44.32
N THR A 32 -3.57 -28.64 43.14
CA THR A 32 -3.33 -29.95 42.48
C THR A 32 -3.34 -29.82 40.94
N ALA A 33 -2.66 -30.75 40.24
CA ALA A 33 -2.82 -31.01 38.81
C ALA A 33 -4.12 -31.80 38.51
N PRO A 34 -4.64 -31.75 37.26
CA PRO A 34 -4.58 -32.98 36.46
C PRO A 34 -4.34 -32.79 34.94
N THR A 35 -3.59 -33.77 34.43
CA THR A 35 -3.56 -34.45 33.12
C THR A 35 -4.65 -34.13 32.06
N GLY A 36 -4.21 -33.85 30.82
CA GLY A 36 -4.66 -34.62 29.64
C GLY A 36 -5.40 -33.92 28.48
N ALA A 37 -4.67 -33.79 27.35
CA ALA A 37 -5.11 -33.89 25.92
C ALA A 37 -5.91 -32.73 25.26
N PRO A 38 -5.99 -32.68 23.91
CA PRO A 38 -4.95 -32.78 22.88
C PRO A 38 -4.89 -31.54 21.95
N GLN A 39 -3.79 -31.46 21.21
CA GLN A 39 -3.48 -30.54 20.12
C GLN A 39 -4.51 -30.58 18.95
N PRO A 40 -5.01 -29.43 18.46
CA PRO A 40 -5.55 -29.35 17.10
C PRO A 40 -4.47 -28.88 16.13
N THR A 41 -3.99 -29.80 15.30
CA THR A 41 -3.42 -29.50 13.98
C THR A 41 -4.53 -28.94 13.10
N GLY A 42 -4.55 -27.63 12.92
CA GLY A 42 -5.43 -26.94 11.98
C GLY A 42 -4.61 -26.35 10.84
N THR A 43 -4.52 -27.08 9.73
CA THR A 43 -4.06 -26.57 8.43
C THR A 43 -5.03 -25.47 7.97
N ALA A 44 -4.66 -24.20 8.14
CA ALA A 44 -5.40 -23.08 7.57
C ALA A 44 -5.17 -23.09 6.05
N ALA A 45 -6.14 -23.65 5.32
CA ALA A 45 -6.23 -23.54 3.89
C ALA A 45 -6.36 -22.07 3.49
N ALA A 46 -5.53 -21.64 2.52
CA ALA A 46 -5.68 -20.36 1.86
C ALA A 46 -7.08 -20.25 1.25
N SER A 47 -7.85 -19.26 1.70
CA SER A 47 -9.16 -18.95 1.14
C SER A 47 -8.95 -18.32 -0.25
N PRO A 48 -9.56 -18.84 -1.32
CA PRO A 48 -9.45 -18.23 -2.64
C PRO A 48 -10.13 -16.86 -2.64
N SER A 49 -9.45 -15.89 -3.26
CA SER A 49 -9.90 -14.51 -3.48
C SER A 49 -11.37 -14.45 -3.88
N ALA A 50 -12.16 -13.70 -3.12
CA ALA A 50 -13.51 -13.32 -3.53
C ALA A 50 -13.41 -12.53 -4.85
N LYS A 51 -14.09 -13.05 -5.87
CA LYS A 51 -14.26 -12.42 -7.17
C LYS A 51 -14.97 -11.07 -6.99
N PRO A 52 -14.49 -9.96 -7.57
CA PRO A 52 -15.22 -8.70 -7.53
C PRO A 52 -16.56 -8.87 -8.24
N SER A 53 -17.65 -8.61 -7.53
CA SER A 53 -18.98 -8.50 -8.12
C SER A 53 -19.01 -7.29 -9.03
N ALA A 54 -19.35 -7.50 -10.30
CA ALA A 54 -19.62 -6.41 -11.23
C ALA A 54 -20.80 -5.59 -10.72
N ALA A 55 -20.53 -4.43 -10.12
CA ALA A 55 -21.55 -3.47 -9.76
C ALA A 55 -22.09 -2.83 -11.04
N LYS A 56 -23.41 -2.88 -11.20
CA LYS A 56 -24.14 -2.27 -12.32
C LYS A 56 -24.12 -0.75 -12.10
N SER A 57 -23.25 -0.04 -12.82
CA SER A 57 -23.18 1.42 -12.77
C SER A 57 -24.51 2.02 -13.25
N THR A 58 -25.27 2.64 -12.36
CA THR A 58 -26.34 3.56 -12.75
C THR A 58 -25.67 4.88 -13.15
N ALA A 59 -25.58 5.09 -14.46
CA ALA A 59 -25.00 6.28 -15.06
C ALA A 59 -25.75 7.55 -14.63
N GLY A 60 -24.98 8.59 -14.28
CA GLY A 60 -25.46 9.96 -14.31
C GLY A 60 -25.52 10.42 -15.77
N ASP A 61 -26.68 10.93 -16.18
CA ASP A 61 -27.00 11.48 -17.49
C ASP A 61 -26.07 12.65 -17.85
N ALA A 62 -25.02 12.37 -18.63
CA ALA A 62 -24.30 13.34 -19.44
C ALA A 62 -24.27 12.83 -20.89
N PRO A 63 -24.47 13.69 -21.92
CA PRO A 63 -24.56 13.24 -23.32
C PRO A 63 -23.26 12.56 -23.75
N GLY A 64 -23.36 11.25 -23.99
CA GLY A 64 -22.25 10.31 -23.86
C GLY A 64 -21.36 10.18 -25.09
N ARG A 65 -20.04 10.28 -24.87
CA ARG A 65 -19.15 9.27 -25.44
C ARG A 65 -19.45 7.96 -24.70
N GLU A 66 -19.53 6.84 -25.40
CA GLU A 66 -19.73 5.55 -24.75
C GLU A 66 -18.55 5.24 -23.82
N CYS A 67 -18.69 5.62 -22.55
CA CYS A 67 -17.74 5.36 -21.52
C CYS A 67 -17.84 3.88 -21.17
N THR A 68 -16.82 3.11 -21.57
CA THR A 68 -16.73 1.68 -21.29
C THR A 68 -15.79 1.47 -20.13
N THR A 69 -16.24 0.75 -19.11
CA THR A 69 -15.36 0.36 -17.99
C THR A 69 -14.20 -0.49 -18.50
N PRO A 70 -12.95 -0.05 -18.35
CA PRO A 70 -11.81 -0.86 -18.74
C PRO A 70 -11.74 -2.11 -17.86
N LYS A 71 -11.61 -3.27 -18.50
CA LYS A 71 -11.31 -4.51 -17.79
C LYS A 71 -9.79 -4.60 -17.57
N PRO A 72 -9.32 -4.66 -16.32
CA PRO A 72 -7.89 -4.86 -16.06
C PRO A 72 -7.40 -6.16 -16.70
N ALA A 73 -6.15 -6.15 -17.16
CA ALA A 73 -5.50 -7.35 -17.67
C ALA A 73 -5.41 -8.44 -16.59
N ALA A 74 -5.25 -9.70 -17.00
CA ALA A 74 -5.07 -10.79 -16.04
C ALA A 74 -3.80 -10.54 -15.19
N GLY A 75 -3.92 -10.69 -13.87
CA GLY A 75 -2.82 -10.38 -12.94
C GLY A 75 -2.71 -8.89 -12.56
N HIS A 76 -3.55 -8.03 -13.14
CA HIS A 76 -3.58 -6.60 -12.81
C HIS A 76 -4.69 -6.28 -11.81
N LYS A 77 -4.47 -5.22 -11.02
CA LYS A 77 -5.43 -4.61 -10.11
C LYS A 77 -5.33 -3.10 -10.20
N ILE A 78 -6.46 -2.42 -10.05
CA ILE A 78 -6.48 -0.96 -9.98
C ILE A 78 -6.58 -0.54 -8.52
N ALA A 79 -5.49 -0.02 -8.00
CA ALA A 79 -5.33 0.33 -6.60
C ALA A 79 -5.38 1.84 -6.39
N TYR A 80 -6.09 2.28 -5.35
CA TYR A 80 -6.09 3.66 -4.90
C TYR A 80 -5.24 3.77 -3.62
N PRO A 81 -4.05 4.38 -3.64
CA PRO A 81 -3.23 4.55 -2.45
C PRO A 81 -3.94 5.42 -1.41
N VAL A 82 -3.83 5.07 -0.13
CA VAL A 82 -4.50 5.81 0.96
C VAL A 82 -3.55 6.44 1.97
N ARG A 83 -2.26 6.13 1.86
CA ARG A 83 -1.17 6.78 2.58
C ARG A 83 0.12 6.57 1.82
N GLN A 84 1.13 7.37 2.16
CA GLN A 84 2.48 7.23 1.61
C GLN A 84 2.95 5.77 1.75
N PRO A 85 3.49 5.14 0.68
CA PRO A 85 4.07 3.82 0.77
C PRO A 85 5.16 3.77 1.85
N SER A 86 5.22 2.67 2.61
CA SER A 86 6.18 2.51 3.70
C SER A 86 6.71 1.08 3.73
N LYS A 87 7.98 0.87 4.09
CA LYS A 87 8.59 -0.47 4.21
C LYS A 87 8.30 -1.33 2.97
N ASP A 88 8.47 -0.74 1.79
CA ASP A 88 8.21 -1.39 0.50
C ASP A 88 6.80 -1.98 0.40
N SER A 89 5.81 -1.30 0.99
CA SER A 89 4.41 -1.70 0.98
C SER A 89 3.49 -0.57 0.51
N LEU A 90 2.52 -0.92 -0.33
CA LEU A 90 1.44 -0.05 -0.78
C LEU A 90 0.18 -0.30 0.05
N TYR A 91 -0.30 0.72 0.75
CA TYR A 91 -1.58 0.71 1.44
C TYR A 91 -2.65 1.29 0.53
N TRP A 92 -3.73 0.53 0.31
CA TRP A 92 -4.62 0.81 -0.80
C TRP A 92 -6.08 0.45 -0.51
N LYS A 93 -6.98 0.97 -1.34
CA LYS A 93 -8.39 0.56 -1.45
C LYS A 93 -8.68 0.02 -2.84
N ASP A 94 -9.65 -0.87 -2.94
CA ASP A 94 -10.24 -1.25 -4.22
C ASP A 94 -10.85 -0.02 -4.90
N THR A 95 -10.97 -0.08 -6.22
CA THR A 95 -11.57 0.99 -7.01
C THR A 95 -12.79 0.52 -7.78
N ARG A 96 -13.69 1.47 -8.09
CA ARG A 96 -14.70 1.32 -9.13
C ARG A 96 -14.44 2.34 -10.23
N PHE A 97 -14.77 1.97 -11.46
CA PHE A 97 -14.72 2.90 -12.57
C PHE A 97 -16.02 3.71 -12.65
N VAL A 98 -15.90 5.03 -12.78
CA VAL A 98 -17.00 5.99 -12.88
C VAL A 98 -16.83 6.78 -14.17
N CYS A 99 -17.92 6.90 -14.93
CA CYS A 99 -17.93 7.64 -16.18
C CYS A 99 -18.06 9.14 -15.95
N ASP A 100 -17.32 9.92 -16.71
CA ASP A 100 -17.36 11.38 -16.73
C ASP A 100 -17.15 11.93 -18.16
N ALA A 101 -17.12 13.26 -18.29
CA ALA A 101 -16.93 13.93 -19.58
C ALA A 101 -15.56 13.66 -20.24
N ALA A 102 -14.56 13.20 -19.47
CA ALA A 102 -13.20 12.89 -19.93
C ALA A 102 -13.02 11.42 -20.33
N GLY A 103 -14.06 10.59 -20.20
CA GLY A 103 -14.03 9.15 -20.53
C GLY A 103 -13.99 8.23 -19.31
N GLY A 104 -13.97 8.79 -18.11
CA GLY A 104 -14.09 8.09 -16.83
C GLY A 104 -12.81 8.04 -15.99
N HIS A 105 -12.98 7.76 -14.70
CA HIS A 105 -11.92 7.68 -13.70
C HIS A 105 -12.17 6.53 -12.71
N TYR A 106 -11.19 6.26 -11.86
CA TYR A 106 -11.29 5.27 -10.79
C TYR A 106 -11.47 5.96 -9.44
N GLU A 107 -12.56 5.64 -8.74
CA GLU A 107 -12.82 6.11 -7.37
C GLU A 107 -12.52 5.00 -6.36
N PRO A 108 -11.98 5.34 -5.17
CA PRO A 108 -11.79 4.37 -4.10
C PRO A 108 -13.14 3.87 -3.57
N THR A 109 -13.19 2.59 -3.20
CA THR A 109 -14.37 1.93 -2.66
C THR A 109 -14.02 1.03 -1.50
N GLY A 110 -14.96 0.85 -0.57
CA GLY A 110 -14.79 -0.06 0.55
C GLY A 110 -13.74 0.37 1.59
N ALA A 111 -13.33 -0.61 2.39
CA ALA A 111 -12.31 -0.45 3.42
C ALA A 111 -10.89 -0.52 2.83
N GLU A 112 -9.91 -0.03 3.58
CA GLU A 112 -8.50 -0.27 3.26
C GLU A 112 -8.21 -1.78 3.25
N GLN A 113 -7.45 -2.21 2.25
CA GLN A 113 -7.06 -3.59 2.04
C GLN A 113 -5.75 -3.93 2.76
N HIS A 114 -5.44 -5.23 2.84
CA HIS A 114 -4.12 -5.65 3.29
C HIS A 114 -3.02 -5.05 2.38
N PRO A 115 -1.90 -4.59 2.96
CA PRO A 115 -0.86 -3.92 2.18
C PRO A 115 -0.27 -4.87 1.14
N LEU A 116 -0.09 -4.36 -0.08
CA LEU A 116 0.65 -5.09 -1.10
C LEU A 116 2.14 -4.82 -0.92
N VAL A 117 2.94 -5.87 -0.93
CA VAL A 117 4.40 -5.76 -0.82
C VAL A 117 5.00 -5.66 -2.21
N PHE A 118 5.99 -4.80 -2.40
CA PHE A 118 6.76 -4.73 -3.64
C PHE A 118 7.70 -5.92 -3.75
N SER A 119 7.74 -6.56 -4.91
CA SER A 119 8.76 -7.57 -5.19
C SER A 119 10.13 -6.90 -5.32
N VAL A 120 11.21 -7.68 -5.15
CA VAL A 120 12.58 -7.14 -5.20
C VAL A 120 12.94 -6.54 -6.56
N ASP A 121 12.29 -7.03 -7.62
CA ASP A 121 12.52 -6.61 -9.01
C ASP A 121 11.40 -5.69 -9.53
N ALA A 122 10.59 -5.13 -8.62
CA ALA A 122 9.43 -4.35 -9.00
C ALA A 122 9.83 -3.08 -9.78
N THR A 123 9.02 -2.74 -10.77
CA THR A 123 9.22 -1.56 -11.62
C THR A 123 8.08 -0.56 -11.46
N GLY A 124 8.38 0.73 -11.72
CA GLY A 124 7.42 1.82 -11.59
C GLY A 124 7.37 2.70 -12.83
N GLU A 125 6.19 3.22 -13.15
CA GLU A 125 5.97 4.25 -14.16
C GLU A 125 5.08 5.38 -13.62
N LEU A 126 5.42 6.61 -13.94
CA LEU A 126 4.66 7.82 -13.65
C LEU A 126 4.11 8.44 -14.93
N VAL A 127 3.04 9.21 -14.83
CA VAL A 127 2.57 10.04 -15.94
C VAL A 127 3.38 11.34 -15.95
N ALA A 128 4.22 11.49 -16.95
CA ALA A 128 4.98 12.71 -17.19
C ALA A 128 4.09 13.81 -17.78
N PRO A 129 4.52 15.09 -17.69
CA PRO A 129 3.87 16.20 -18.40
C PRO A 129 3.62 15.87 -19.88
N GLY A 130 2.37 16.08 -20.33
CA GLY A 130 1.91 15.68 -21.66
C GLY A 130 1.34 14.26 -21.75
N GLY A 131 1.10 13.59 -20.62
CA GLY A 131 0.35 12.33 -20.55
C GLY A 131 1.13 11.08 -20.94
N ARG A 132 2.46 11.18 -21.12
CA ARG A 132 3.31 10.05 -21.48
C ARG A 132 3.75 9.30 -20.23
N LYS A 133 3.77 7.98 -20.29
CA LYS A 133 4.38 7.18 -19.22
C LYS A 133 5.89 7.34 -19.22
N GLN A 134 6.47 7.53 -18.05
CA GLN A 134 7.90 7.60 -17.81
C GLN A 134 8.26 6.58 -16.74
N LYS A 135 9.22 5.71 -17.07
CA LYS A 135 9.78 4.77 -16.11
C LYS A 135 10.55 5.54 -15.02
N VAL A 136 10.33 5.18 -13.76
CA VAL A 136 11.11 5.71 -12.65
C VAL A 136 12.50 5.09 -12.61
N GLU A 137 13.50 5.83 -12.15
CA GLU A 137 14.87 5.34 -12.02
C GLU A 137 14.99 4.33 -10.87
N TYR A 138 14.21 4.55 -9.81
CA TYR A 138 14.06 3.65 -8.67
C TYR A 138 12.67 3.82 -8.03
N LEU A 139 12.15 2.78 -7.37
CA LEU A 139 10.78 2.79 -6.82
C LEU A 139 10.53 3.90 -5.79
N GLY A 140 11.55 4.33 -5.07
CA GLY A 140 11.45 5.45 -4.12
C GLY A 140 10.94 6.74 -4.78
N GLN A 141 11.20 6.98 -6.07
CA GLN A 141 10.62 8.13 -6.78
C GLN A 141 9.10 8.02 -6.89
N LEU A 142 8.59 6.83 -7.23
CA LEU A 142 7.16 6.57 -7.27
C LEU A 142 6.52 6.72 -5.88
N TRP A 143 7.16 6.21 -4.83
CA TRP A 143 6.63 6.32 -3.47
C TRP A 143 6.57 7.76 -2.98
N GLN A 144 7.60 8.55 -3.29
CA GLN A 144 7.63 9.96 -2.99
C GLN A 144 6.50 10.69 -3.72
N HIS A 145 6.35 10.45 -5.02
CA HIS A 145 5.26 11.01 -5.83
C HIS A 145 3.87 10.67 -5.26
N ILE A 146 3.62 9.40 -4.92
CA ILE A 146 2.35 8.99 -4.27
C ILE A 146 2.15 9.77 -2.96
N GLY A 147 3.18 9.88 -2.13
CA GLY A 147 3.13 10.62 -0.87
C GLY A 147 2.80 12.09 -1.07
N ASP A 148 3.48 12.75 -2.01
CA ASP A 148 3.30 14.17 -2.33
C ASP A 148 1.89 14.44 -2.89
N CYS A 149 1.38 13.57 -3.76
CA CYS A 149 0.01 13.69 -4.26
C CYS A 149 -1.05 13.50 -3.18
N LEU A 150 -0.85 12.55 -2.26
CA LEU A 150 -1.73 12.39 -1.10
C LEU A 150 -1.66 13.58 -0.14
N ALA A 151 -0.52 14.29 -0.10
CA ALA A 151 -0.32 15.50 0.70
C ALA A 151 -0.83 16.78 0.03
N GLY A 152 -1.36 16.70 -1.19
CA GLY A 152 -1.95 17.84 -1.90
C GLY A 152 -1.12 18.44 -3.03
N GLY A 153 -0.03 17.78 -3.46
CA GLY A 153 0.62 18.09 -4.73
C GLY A 153 2.09 17.70 -4.82
N ASP A 154 2.52 17.38 -6.04
CA ASP A 154 3.91 17.16 -6.45
C ASP A 154 4.35 18.28 -7.42
N LYS A 155 5.54 18.83 -7.19
CA LYS A 155 6.11 19.96 -7.96
C LYS A 155 6.82 19.51 -9.24
N GLN A 156 7.25 18.25 -9.31
CA GLN A 156 8.01 17.67 -10.39
C GLN A 156 7.11 16.94 -11.39
N HIS A 157 6.09 16.23 -10.88
CA HIS A 157 5.10 15.53 -11.69
C HIS A 157 3.68 15.95 -11.28
N PRO A 158 2.80 16.30 -12.24
CA PRO A 158 1.43 16.68 -11.89
C PRO A 158 0.69 15.47 -11.31
N CYS A 159 0.01 15.68 -10.19
CA CYS A 159 -0.84 14.65 -9.61
C CYS A 159 -2.13 14.49 -10.41
N SER A 160 -2.51 13.25 -10.70
CA SER A 160 -3.87 12.96 -11.13
C SER A 160 -4.88 13.38 -10.05
N PRO A 161 -6.01 14.03 -10.39
CA PRO A 161 -7.08 14.32 -9.44
C PRO A 161 -7.70 13.03 -8.87
N TYR A 162 -7.53 11.91 -9.58
CA TYR A 162 -7.94 10.58 -9.15
C TYR A 162 -6.70 9.67 -9.17
N PRO A 163 -5.86 9.68 -8.11
CA PRO A 163 -4.58 8.97 -8.07
C PRO A 163 -4.81 7.45 -7.95
N ALA A 164 -5.14 6.83 -9.08
CA ALA A 164 -5.27 5.39 -9.21
C ALA A 164 -4.06 4.83 -9.98
N TYR A 165 -3.66 3.62 -9.61
CA TYR A 165 -2.51 2.95 -10.18
C TYR A 165 -2.92 1.58 -10.69
N ASP A 166 -2.43 1.23 -11.88
CA ASP A 166 -2.47 -0.14 -12.39
C ASP A 166 -1.30 -0.91 -11.78
N VAL A 167 -1.61 -1.98 -11.06
CA VAL A 167 -0.67 -2.80 -10.31
C VAL A 167 -0.69 -4.20 -10.87
N THR A 168 0.43 -4.63 -11.46
CA THR A 168 0.66 -6.02 -11.86
C THR A 168 1.22 -6.80 -10.69
N LEU A 169 0.58 -7.91 -10.35
CA LEU A 169 1.04 -8.84 -9.33
C LEU A 169 1.83 -10.00 -9.93
N ASP A 170 2.86 -10.45 -9.24
CA ASP A 170 3.55 -11.71 -9.55
C ASP A 170 2.78 -12.93 -9.01
N ALA A 171 3.38 -14.13 -9.19
CA ALA A 171 2.80 -15.39 -8.73
C ALA A 171 2.70 -15.50 -7.20
N GLN A 172 3.44 -14.69 -6.45
CA GLN A 172 3.43 -14.60 -5.00
C GLN A 172 2.43 -13.56 -4.48
N GLY A 173 1.80 -12.80 -5.39
CA GLY A 173 0.89 -11.72 -5.05
C GLY A 173 1.59 -10.43 -4.63
N GLN A 174 2.89 -10.29 -4.92
CA GLN A 174 3.67 -9.07 -4.71
C GLN A 174 3.56 -8.17 -5.94
N ILE A 175 3.77 -6.86 -5.77
CA ILE A 175 3.77 -5.90 -6.87
C ILE A 175 5.01 -6.15 -7.71
N ALA A 176 4.83 -6.56 -8.97
CA ALA A 176 5.91 -6.71 -9.96
C ALA A 176 6.05 -5.46 -10.85
N ALA A 177 4.94 -4.77 -11.11
CA ALA A 177 4.94 -3.49 -11.80
C ALA A 177 3.81 -2.62 -11.28
N ILE A 178 4.02 -1.31 -11.27
CA ILE A 178 3.01 -0.32 -10.92
C ILE A 178 3.13 0.90 -11.84
N SER A 179 2.00 1.34 -12.37
CA SER A 179 1.93 2.50 -13.25
C SER A 179 0.81 3.42 -12.79
N GLU A 180 1.09 4.71 -12.74
CA GLU A 180 0.04 5.72 -12.60
C GLU A 180 -0.92 5.65 -13.80
N ILE A 181 -2.22 5.77 -13.52
CA ILE A 181 -3.28 5.85 -14.54
C ILE A 181 -3.58 7.34 -14.77
N PRO A 182 -3.37 7.86 -15.99
CA PRO A 182 -3.71 9.25 -16.29
C PRO A 182 -5.22 9.45 -16.24
N HIS A 183 -5.64 10.59 -15.71
CA HIS A 183 -6.97 11.14 -15.91
C HIS A 183 -6.82 12.50 -16.62
N ALA A 184 -7.64 12.73 -17.64
CA ALA A 184 -7.55 13.86 -18.55
C ALA A 184 -8.54 14.97 -18.21
#